data_AF-A0A536RIX7-F1
#
_entry.id   AF-A0A536RIX7-F1
#
_cell.length_a   1.000
_cell.length_b   1.000
_cell.length_c   1.000
_cell.angle_alpha   90.00
_cell.angle_beta   90.00
_cell.angle_gamma   90.00
#
_symmetry.space_group_name_H-M   'P 1'
#
loop_
_entity.id
_entity.type
_entity.pdbx_description
1 polymer ?
#
loop_
_entity_poly.entity_id
_entity_poly.type
_entity_poly.pdbx_seq_one_letter_code
_entity_poly.pdbx_strand_id
1 'polypeptide(L)'
;MRKTGATVLFVVAAMAVLSLSSSAEGGPPYRRTTPRGSFGADGPELLVGVPGGRAWGIESALLPVPAERTGFRATIEVRDPEVREAFVRVAWYDRATGRPRQFALTDATFVHAGETTSVVVALDPPAGAIAYRLRVLARLRSPAALSASDAVRVALSSPFSWLAGFPPIRLLP
;
A
#
# COMPACT_ATOMS: atom_id res chain seq x y z
N MET A 1 2.27 12.52 -58.27
CA MET A 1 2.17 11.20 -57.60
C MET A 1 2.95 11.23 -56.30
N ARG A 2 2.43 10.58 -55.24
CA ARG A 2 3.08 10.24 -53.95
C ARG A 2 3.42 11.38 -52.97
N LYS A 3 2.44 11.96 -52.28
CA LYS A 3 2.65 12.68 -51.00
C LYS A 3 1.54 12.53 -49.95
N THR A 4 0.61 11.58 -50.10
CA THR A 4 -0.50 11.38 -49.13
C THR A 4 -0.37 10.13 -48.26
N GLY A 5 0.52 9.18 -48.62
CA GLY A 5 0.71 7.95 -47.84
C GLY A 5 1.57 8.11 -46.58
N ALA A 6 2.52 9.05 -46.57
CA ALA A 6 3.46 9.21 -45.46
C ALA A 6 2.84 9.90 -44.23
N THR A 7 1.86 10.78 -44.43
CA THR A 7 1.26 11.57 -43.34
C THR A 7 0.28 10.75 -42.50
N VAL A 8 -0.45 9.81 -43.12
CA VAL A 8 -1.40 8.96 -42.39
C VAL A 8 -0.67 7.96 -41.49
N LEU A 9 0.49 7.45 -41.92
CA LEU A 9 1.28 6.50 -41.12
C LEU A 9 1.84 7.15 -39.84
N PHE A 10 2.19 8.44 -39.89
CA PHE A 10 2.75 9.16 -38.75
C PHE A 10 1.73 9.46 -37.66
N VAL A 11 0.46 9.73 -38.03
CA VAL A 11 -0.63 9.99 -37.07
C VAL A 11 -1.05 8.70 -36.35
N VAL A 12 -1.06 7.56 -37.04
CA VAL A 12 -1.35 6.26 -36.41
C VAL A 12 -0.21 5.82 -35.49
N ALA A 13 1.05 6.04 -35.88
CA ALA A 13 2.19 5.77 -35.02
C ALA A 13 2.23 6.67 -33.77
N ALA A 14 1.87 7.95 -33.89
CA ALA A 14 1.81 8.88 -32.75
C ALA A 14 0.69 8.52 -31.76
N MET A 15 -0.46 8.03 -32.24
CA MET A 15 -1.56 7.55 -31.39
C MET A 15 -1.24 6.20 -30.71
N ALA A 16 -0.45 5.34 -31.35
CA ALA A 16 0.03 4.11 -30.74
C ALA A 16 0.99 4.37 -29.58
N VAL A 17 1.90 5.36 -29.69
CA VAL A 17 2.86 5.71 -28.63
C VAL A 17 2.18 6.34 -27.41
N LEU A 18 1.08 7.09 -27.58
CA LEU A 18 0.29 7.62 -26.46
C LEU A 18 -0.54 6.55 -25.72
N SER A 19 -0.74 5.39 -26.34
CA SER A 19 -1.41 4.23 -25.73
C SER A 19 -0.45 3.36 -24.91
N LEU A 20 0.86 3.62 -24.97
CA LEU A 20 1.88 3.04 -24.08
C LEU A 20 2.10 3.88 -22.82
N SER A 21 1.03 4.45 -22.28
CA SER A 21 1.00 4.70 -20.83
C SER A 21 0.94 3.34 -20.14
N SER A 22 2.13 2.74 -20.06
CA SER A 22 2.53 1.71 -19.12
C SER A 22 1.75 1.89 -17.83
N SER A 23 0.75 1.03 -17.63
CA SER A 23 0.14 0.79 -16.34
C SER A 23 1.16 0.05 -15.48
N ALA A 24 2.24 0.74 -15.11
CA ALA A 24 3.07 0.33 -14.02
C ALA A 24 2.34 0.68 -12.72
N GLU A 25 2.58 -0.11 -11.68
CA GLU A 25 2.07 0.04 -10.32
C GLU A 25 0.60 -0.34 -10.09
N GLY A 26 0.35 -1.65 -10.03
CA GLY A 26 -0.87 -2.24 -9.47
C GLY A 26 -0.96 -2.07 -7.94
N GLY A 27 -1.00 -0.83 -7.45
CA GLY A 27 -1.20 -0.49 -6.04
C GLY A 27 -2.21 0.65 -5.86
N PRO A 28 -2.87 0.75 -4.69
CA PRO A 28 -3.80 1.86 -4.41
C PRO A 28 -3.16 3.25 -4.60
N PRO A 29 -3.91 4.26 -5.06
CA PRO A 29 -3.41 5.64 -5.04
C PRO A 29 -3.32 6.11 -3.58
N TYR A 30 -2.14 6.45 -3.09
CA TYR A 30 -1.93 6.85 -1.69
C TYR A 30 -2.05 8.37 -1.47
N ARG A 31 -2.62 8.74 -0.32
CA ARG A 31 -2.77 10.07 0.23
C ARG A 31 -1.90 10.24 1.46
N ARG A 32 -1.13 11.34 1.46
CA ARG A 32 -0.27 11.74 2.58
C ARG A 32 -1.13 12.12 3.81
N THR A 33 -0.86 11.50 4.97
CA THR A 33 -1.52 11.88 6.25
C THR A 33 -0.58 12.51 7.27
N THR A 34 0.71 12.65 6.94
CA THR A 34 1.75 13.26 7.77
C THR A 34 2.63 14.23 7.00
N PRO A 35 3.20 15.27 7.64
CA PRO A 35 4.16 16.17 6.99
C PRO A 35 5.48 15.50 6.57
N ARG A 36 5.75 14.26 7.01
CA ARG A 36 6.99 13.52 6.76
C ARG A 36 6.81 12.17 6.07
N GLY A 37 5.60 11.86 5.58
CA GLY A 37 5.38 10.71 4.70
C GLY A 37 5.56 11.14 3.24
N SER A 38 6.33 10.42 2.43
CA SER A 38 6.48 10.70 1.01
C SER A 38 6.58 9.40 0.21
N PHE A 39 6.47 9.50 -1.10
CA PHE A 39 6.91 8.42 -1.98
C PHE A 39 8.44 8.49 -2.13
N GLY A 40 9.10 7.35 -2.29
CA GLY A 40 10.50 7.27 -2.62
C GLY A 40 10.76 7.94 -3.97
N ALA A 41 11.92 8.58 -4.10
CA ALA A 41 12.30 9.29 -5.33
C ALA A 41 12.45 8.34 -6.54
N ASP A 42 12.70 7.05 -6.27
CA ASP A 42 13.12 6.07 -7.27
C ASP A 42 12.07 4.96 -7.55
N GLY A 43 10.84 5.05 -7.03
CA GLY A 43 9.83 4.00 -7.28
C GLY A 43 8.60 4.00 -6.36
N PRO A 44 7.82 2.91 -6.32
CA PRO A 44 6.55 2.78 -5.58
C PRO A 44 6.72 2.70 -4.05
N GLU A 45 7.93 2.89 -3.55
CA GLU A 45 8.26 2.77 -2.14
C GLU A 45 7.62 3.89 -1.33
N LEU A 46 6.97 3.56 -0.23
CA LEU A 46 6.40 4.50 0.71
C LEU A 46 7.43 4.78 1.82
N LEU A 47 7.83 6.04 1.94
CA LEU A 47 8.72 6.53 2.99
C LEU A 47 7.91 7.19 4.09
N VAL A 48 8.13 6.79 5.34
CA VAL A 48 7.41 7.32 6.49
C VAL A 48 8.37 7.82 7.56
N GLY A 49 8.35 9.13 7.79
CA GLY A 49 8.88 9.76 9.00
C GLY A 49 7.77 10.07 10.01
N VAL A 50 8.08 9.89 11.30
CA VAL A 50 7.17 10.11 12.42
C VAL A 50 7.60 11.36 13.19
N PRO A 51 6.83 12.47 13.15
CA PRO A 51 7.22 13.75 13.73
C PRO A 51 7.03 13.84 15.26
N GLY A 52 6.69 12.75 15.95
CA GLY A 52 6.36 12.70 17.38
C GLY A 52 4.90 12.34 17.68
N GLY A 53 4.60 11.88 18.90
CA GLY A 53 3.25 11.56 19.36
C GLY A 53 2.72 10.18 18.94
N ARG A 54 1.47 10.11 18.44
CA ARG A 54 0.76 8.85 18.09
C ARG A 54 1.29 8.22 16.79
N ALA A 55 0.77 7.04 16.41
CA ALA A 55 1.12 6.41 15.14
C ALA A 55 0.79 7.32 13.93
N TRP A 56 1.72 7.42 13.00
CA TRP A 56 1.67 8.33 11.85
C TRP A 56 2.10 7.61 10.57
N GLY A 57 1.55 7.98 9.41
CA GLY A 57 2.08 7.54 8.12
C GLY A 57 1.26 7.93 6.89
N ILE A 58 1.06 6.98 5.98
CA ILE A 58 0.42 7.20 4.66
C ILE A 58 -0.82 6.32 4.55
N GLU A 59 -1.88 6.84 3.94
CA GLU A 59 -3.15 6.15 3.78
C GLU A 59 -3.50 6.02 2.30
N SER A 60 -4.09 4.91 1.84
CA SER A 60 -4.64 4.81 0.49
C SER A 60 -5.91 5.67 0.30
N ALA A 61 -6.32 5.86 -0.94
CA ALA A 61 -7.71 6.17 -1.24
C ALA A 61 -8.64 5.08 -0.67
N LEU A 62 -9.93 5.40 -0.58
CA LEU A 62 -10.95 4.41 -0.25
C LEU A 62 -11.08 3.42 -1.42
N LEU A 63 -10.89 2.15 -1.15
CA LEU A 63 -10.90 1.06 -2.14
C LEU A 63 -12.09 0.14 -1.91
N PRO A 64 -12.71 -0.41 -2.96
CA PRO A 64 -13.75 -1.42 -2.81
C PRO A 64 -13.16 -2.72 -2.25
N VAL A 65 -13.90 -3.42 -1.39
CA VAL A 65 -13.53 -4.77 -0.97
C VAL A 65 -13.51 -5.70 -2.19
N PRO A 66 -12.43 -6.47 -2.41
CA PRO A 66 -12.35 -7.38 -3.56
C PRO A 66 -13.38 -8.50 -3.45
N ALA A 67 -13.94 -8.92 -4.59
CA ALA A 67 -14.91 -10.03 -4.64
C ALA A 67 -14.28 -11.38 -4.29
N GLU A 68 -12.99 -11.54 -4.59
CA GLU A 68 -12.20 -12.72 -4.28
C GLU A 68 -11.39 -12.53 -3.00
N ARG A 69 -11.03 -13.63 -2.33
CA ARG A 69 -10.03 -13.60 -1.26
C ARG A 69 -8.72 -13.14 -1.86
N THR A 70 -8.27 -11.98 -1.43
CA THR A 70 -7.05 -11.34 -1.94
C THR A 70 -6.14 -10.96 -0.79
N GLY A 71 -4.88 -10.76 -1.11
CA GLY A 71 -3.90 -10.21 -0.20
C GLY A 71 -2.82 -9.48 -0.97
N PHE A 72 -1.88 -8.89 -0.25
CA PHE A 72 -0.67 -8.34 -0.83
C PHE A 72 0.49 -8.57 0.12
N ARG A 73 1.71 -8.50 -0.41
CA ARG A 73 2.93 -8.54 0.38
C ARG A 73 3.36 -7.11 0.66
N ALA A 74 3.67 -6.82 1.91
CA ALA A 74 4.32 -5.58 2.33
C ALA A 74 5.73 -5.91 2.81
N THR A 75 6.73 -5.46 2.08
CA THR A 75 8.12 -5.51 2.54
C THR A 75 8.39 -4.21 3.29
N ILE A 76 8.58 -4.34 4.61
CA ILE A 76 8.77 -3.23 5.53
C ILE A 76 10.20 -3.27 6.05
N GLU A 77 10.90 -2.17 5.90
CA GLU A 77 12.22 -1.94 6.49
C GLU A 77 12.11 -0.80 7.51
N VAL A 78 12.59 -1.04 8.73
CA VAL A 78 12.63 -0.04 9.81
C VAL A 78 14.08 0.29 10.13
N ARG A 79 14.55 1.43 9.60
CA ARG A 79 15.96 1.84 9.68
C ARG A 79 16.29 2.63 10.93
N ASP A 80 15.32 3.37 11.44
CA ASP A 80 15.55 4.31 12.53
C ASP A 80 15.36 3.63 13.90
N PRO A 81 16.36 3.65 14.80
CA PRO A 81 16.25 3.06 16.13
C PRO A 81 15.18 3.71 17.01
N GLU A 82 14.79 4.96 16.73
CA GLU A 82 13.71 5.66 17.45
C GLU A 82 12.33 5.09 17.12
N VAL A 83 12.18 4.36 16.02
CA VAL A 83 10.95 3.64 15.70
C VAL A 83 10.89 2.38 16.56
N ARG A 84 9.79 2.21 17.30
CA ARG A 84 9.51 0.99 18.04
C ARG A 84 9.05 -0.11 17.09
N GLU A 85 8.05 0.22 16.27
CA GLU A 85 7.39 -0.73 15.38
C GLU A 85 6.74 0.00 14.19
N ALA A 86 6.72 -0.67 13.05
CA ALA A 86 6.03 -0.29 11.83
C ALA A 86 5.12 -1.41 11.35
N PHE A 87 3.99 -1.05 10.77
CA PHE A 87 2.99 -2.02 10.34
C PHE A 87 2.01 -1.45 9.31
N VAL A 88 1.34 -2.37 8.62
CA VAL A 88 0.21 -2.06 7.75
C VAL A 88 -1.09 -2.28 8.52
N ARG A 89 -2.01 -1.34 8.45
CA ARG A 89 -3.36 -1.41 9.00
C ARG A 89 -4.39 -1.31 7.89
N VAL A 90 -5.35 -2.21 7.90
CA VAL A 90 -6.56 -2.15 7.06
C VAL A 90 -7.68 -1.53 7.89
N ALA A 91 -8.21 -0.40 7.45
CA ALA A 91 -9.39 0.21 8.04
C ALA A 91 -10.62 -0.09 7.19
N TRP A 92 -11.63 -0.71 7.78
CA TRP A 92 -12.83 -1.19 7.09
C TRP A 92 -14.00 -0.21 7.23
N TYR A 93 -14.74 -0.04 6.14
CA TYR A 93 -15.83 0.93 5.99
C TYR A 93 -17.11 0.25 5.51
N ASP A 94 -18.24 0.76 6.00
CA ASP A 94 -19.58 0.25 5.69
C ASP A 94 -20.09 0.66 4.31
N ARG A 95 -19.40 1.60 3.63
CA ARG A 95 -19.78 2.14 2.31
C ARG A 95 -18.56 2.57 1.52
N ALA A 96 -18.67 2.57 0.19
CA ALA A 96 -17.64 3.03 -0.74
C ALA A 96 -17.77 4.52 -1.13
N THR A 97 -18.93 5.16 -0.89
CA THR A 97 -19.21 6.53 -1.32
C THR A 97 -19.99 7.32 -0.26
N GLY A 98 -20.09 8.65 -0.46
CA GLY A 98 -20.80 9.55 0.45
C GLY A 98 -20.03 9.82 1.74
N ARG A 99 -20.62 9.49 2.89
CA ARG A 99 -20.00 9.61 4.22
C ARG A 99 -19.70 8.21 4.78
N PRO A 100 -18.59 7.57 4.34
CA PRO A 100 -18.26 6.22 4.75
C PRO A 100 -17.88 6.20 6.24
N ARG A 101 -18.41 5.24 7.01
CA ARG A 101 -18.10 5.08 8.43
C ARG A 101 -17.08 3.96 8.62
N GLN A 102 -15.92 4.30 9.19
CA GLN A 102 -14.98 3.28 9.66
C GLN A 102 -15.61 2.54 10.83
N PHE A 103 -15.63 1.21 10.79
CA PHE A 103 -16.24 0.39 11.85
C PHE A 103 -15.33 -0.72 12.38
N ALA A 104 -14.26 -1.07 11.67
CA ALA A 104 -13.31 -2.09 12.12
C ALA A 104 -11.88 -1.79 11.63
N LEU A 105 -10.90 -2.41 12.28
CA LEU A 105 -9.47 -2.33 11.95
C LEU A 105 -8.86 -3.73 11.99
N THR A 106 -7.96 -4.02 11.05
CA THR A 106 -7.11 -5.22 11.05
C THR A 106 -5.66 -4.78 10.91
N ASP A 107 -4.79 -5.21 11.81
CA ASP A 107 -3.36 -4.91 11.75
C ASP A 107 -2.58 -6.13 11.25
N ALA A 108 -1.61 -5.87 10.37
CA ALA A 108 -0.59 -6.85 10.03
C ALA A 108 0.42 -7.00 11.17
N THR A 109 1.24 -8.05 11.09
CA THR A 109 2.37 -8.26 12.01
C THR A 109 3.28 -7.05 12.05
N PHE A 110 3.71 -6.69 13.26
CA PHE A 110 4.62 -5.57 13.50
C PHE A 110 6.05 -5.92 13.10
N VAL A 111 6.75 -4.94 12.53
CA VAL A 111 8.17 -5.00 12.18
C VAL A 111 8.90 -3.99 13.07
N HIS A 112 9.94 -4.42 13.76
CA HIS A 112 10.65 -3.62 14.76
C HIS A 112 11.87 -2.92 14.16
N ALA A 113 12.42 -1.94 14.89
CA ALA A 113 13.66 -1.28 14.48
C ALA A 113 14.81 -2.26 14.21
N GLY A 114 15.52 -2.02 13.11
CA GLY A 114 16.60 -2.86 12.61
C GLY A 114 16.13 -4.05 11.76
N GLU A 115 14.82 -4.26 11.60
CA GLU A 115 14.29 -5.38 10.83
C GLU A 115 13.94 -4.97 9.40
N THR A 116 14.12 -5.92 8.48
CA THR A 116 13.51 -5.91 7.14
C THR A 116 12.71 -7.19 6.96
N THR A 117 11.39 -7.06 6.89
CA THR A 117 10.49 -8.21 6.88
C THR A 117 9.42 -8.06 5.82
N SER A 118 9.14 -9.15 5.10
CA SER A 118 8.01 -9.23 4.18
C SER A 118 6.80 -9.88 4.85
N VAL A 119 5.81 -9.07 5.18
CA VAL A 119 4.55 -9.55 5.78
C VAL A 119 3.48 -9.74 4.71
N VAL A 120 2.66 -10.77 4.86
CA VAL A 120 1.47 -10.95 4.04
C VAL A 120 0.30 -10.26 4.73
N VAL A 121 -0.35 -9.35 4.02
CA VAL A 121 -1.56 -8.67 4.48
C VAL A 121 -2.74 -9.27 3.75
N ALA A 122 -3.53 -10.05 4.48
CA ALA A 122 -4.78 -10.61 3.95
C ALA A 122 -5.86 -9.53 3.95
N LEU A 123 -6.58 -9.39 2.83
CA LEU A 123 -7.80 -8.60 2.73
C LEU A 123 -8.99 -9.49 3.06
N ASP A 124 -9.06 -9.92 4.33
CA ASP A 124 -10.17 -10.70 4.87
C ASP A 124 -11.18 -9.77 5.55
N PRO A 125 -12.22 -9.29 4.83
CA PRO A 125 -13.15 -8.30 5.35
C PRO A 125 -13.99 -8.85 6.51
N PRO A 126 -14.20 -8.07 7.58
CA PRO A 126 -15.25 -8.37 8.54
C PRO A 126 -16.63 -8.26 7.87
N ALA A 127 -17.62 -8.95 8.43
CA ALA A 127 -18.99 -8.91 7.92
C ALA A 127 -19.50 -7.47 7.79
N GLY A 128 -20.07 -7.13 6.63
CA GLY A 128 -20.57 -5.79 6.32
C GLY A 128 -19.54 -4.79 5.81
N ALA A 129 -18.27 -5.18 5.62
CA ALA A 129 -17.30 -4.31 4.98
C ALA A 129 -17.59 -4.19 3.47
N ILE A 130 -17.71 -2.95 3.00
CA ILE A 130 -17.92 -2.62 1.57
C ILE A 130 -16.67 -1.98 0.97
N ALA A 131 -15.91 -1.25 1.78
CA ALA A 131 -14.68 -0.60 1.35
C ALA A 131 -13.61 -0.66 2.44
N TYR A 132 -12.37 -0.39 2.06
CA TYR A 132 -11.25 -0.34 2.97
C TYR A 132 -10.24 0.74 2.61
N ARG A 133 -9.37 1.07 3.56
CA ARG A 133 -8.17 1.87 3.36
C ARG A 133 -6.97 1.16 3.94
N LEU A 134 -5.87 1.17 3.22
CA LEU A 134 -4.58 0.73 3.73
C LEU A 134 -3.89 1.91 4.40
N ARG A 135 -3.29 1.66 5.56
CA ARG A 135 -2.51 2.63 6.31
C ARG A 135 -1.16 2.01 6.61
N VAL A 136 -0.09 2.62 6.12
CA VAL A 136 1.26 2.32 6.60
C VAL A 136 1.51 3.21 7.81
N LEU A 137 1.80 2.63 8.96
CA LEU A 137 1.92 3.33 10.23
C LEU A 137 3.23 2.94 10.92
N ALA A 138 3.82 3.91 11.60
CA ALA A 138 4.97 3.69 12.47
C ALA A 138 4.74 4.36 13.83
N ARG A 139 5.27 3.74 14.88
CA ARG A 139 5.22 4.22 16.27
C ARG A 139 6.64 4.40 16.80
N LEU A 140 6.87 5.48 17.51
CA LEU A 140 8.15 5.75 18.16
C LEU A 140 8.28 5.00 19.49
N ARG A 141 9.52 4.78 19.94
CA ARG A 141 9.83 4.27 21.29
C ARG A 141 9.45 5.27 22.37
N SER A 142 9.72 6.55 22.12
CA SER A 142 9.35 7.66 22.98
C SER A 142 8.40 8.62 22.25
N PRO A 143 7.27 9.04 22.85
CA PRO A 143 6.38 10.02 22.23
C PRO A 143 7.03 11.37 21.94
N ALA A 144 8.11 11.71 22.67
CA ALA A 144 8.86 12.95 22.51
C ALA A 144 10.01 12.84 21.48
N ALA A 145 10.30 11.63 20.98
CA ALA A 145 11.32 11.43 19.97
C ALA A 145 10.85 11.92 18.59
N LEU A 146 11.78 11.98 17.66
CA LEU A 146 11.57 12.39 16.29
C LEU A 146 12.40 11.49 15.39
N SER A 147 11.77 10.82 14.43
CA SER A 147 12.48 9.97 13.49
C SER A 147 12.99 10.75 12.28
N ALA A 148 13.96 10.16 11.58
CA ALA A 148 14.31 10.50 10.21
C ALA A 148 13.10 10.45 9.28
N SER A 149 13.18 11.16 8.16
CA SER A 149 12.12 11.21 7.15
C SER A 149 11.88 9.89 6.41
N ASP A 150 12.90 9.05 6.30
CA ASP A 150 12.86 7.71 5.69
C ASP A 150 13.06 6.61 6.73
N ALA A 151 12.66 6.88 7.97
CA ALA A 151 12.78 5.97 9.11
C ALA A 151 12.15 4.60 8.86
N VAL A 152 11.06 4.58 8.08
CA VAL A 152 10.41 3.37 7.60
C VAL A 152 10.28 3.43 6.09
N ARG A 153 10.63 2.33 5.43
CA ARG A 153 10.40 2.11 4.01
C ARG A 153 9.45 0.94 3.81
N VAL A 154 8.47 1.11 2.93
CA VAL A 154 7.51 0.06 2.62
C VAL A 154 7.35 -0.08 1.12
N ALA A 155 7.64 -1.27 0.61
CA ALA A 155 7.28 -1.69 -0.73
C ALA A 155 6.04 -2.59 -0.68
N LEU A 156 5.02 -2.24 -1.47
CA LEU A 156 3.78 -3.01 -1.56
C LEU A 156 3.73 -3.74 -2.90
N SER A 157 3.52 -5.06 -2.87
CA SER A 157 3.33 -5.84 -4.08
C SER A 157 1.98 -5.53 -4.72
N SER A 158 1.81 -5.94 -5.98
CA SER A 158 0.47 -6.06 -6.54
C SER A 158 -0.39 -7.02 -5.71
N PRO A 159 -1.71 -6.78 -5.61
CA PRO A 159 -2.64 -7.72 -5.02
C PRO A 159 -2.56 -9.08 -5.70
N PHE A 160 -2.64 -10.15 -4.91
CA PHE A 160 -2.75 -11.52 -5.40
C PHE A 160 -4.04 -12.15 -4.87
N SER A 161 -4.70 -12.95 -5.70
CA SER A 161 -5.81 -13.80 -5.26
C SER A 161 -5.24 -15.03 -4.56
N TRP A 162 -5.85 -15.40 -3.43
CA TRP A 162 -5.61 -16.70 -2.83
C TRP A 162 -6.34 -17.74 -3.68
N LEU A 163 -5.61 -18.69 -4.27
CA LEU A 163 -6.25 -19.89 -4.80
C LEU A 163 -6.91 -20.62 -3.62
N ALA A 164 -8.24 -20.64 -3.61
CA ALA A 164 -8.99 -21.47 -2.67
C ALA A 164 -8.59 -22.94 -2.93
N GLY A 165 -7.82 -23.57 -2.03
CA GLY A 165 -7.49 -24.98 -2.23
C GLY A 165 -6.42 -25.64 -1.36
N PHE A 166 -5.54 -24.90 -0.67
CA PHE A 166 -4.58 -25.53 0.23
C PHE A 166 -5.01 -25.37 1.69
N PRO A 167 -5.62 -26.40 2.33
CA PRO A 167 -5.63 -26.42 3.77
C PRO A 167 -4.18 -26.37 4.26
N PRO A 168 -3.88 -25.66 5.37
CA PRO A 168 -2.56 -25.76 5.97
C PRO A 168 -2.32 -27.24 6.29
N ILE A 169 -1.26 -27.82 5.72
CA ILE A 169 -0.79 -29.14 6.14
C ILE A 169 -0.45 -28.97 7.62
N ARG A 170 -1.36 -29.41 8.49
CA ARG A 170 -1.04 -29.69 9.88
C ARG A 170 -0.07 -30.88 9.83
N LEU A 171 1.21 -30.60 9.95
CA LEU A 171 2.12 -31.61 10.46
C LEU A 171 1.64 -31.87 11.90
N LEU A 172 0.98 -33.02 12.08
CA LEU A 172 0.72 -33.58 13.40
C LEU A 172 2.07 -33.92 14.07
N PRO A 173 2.11 -33.93 15.41
CA PRO A 173 3.35 -33.94 16.21
C PRO A 173 4.27 -35.12 15.93
#